data_AF-A0A1R2BZE0-F1
#
_entry.id   AF-A0A1R2BZE0-F1
#
_cell.length_a   1.000
_cell.length_b   1.000
_cell.length_c   1.000
_cell.angle_alpha   90.00
_cell.angle_beta   90.00
_cell.angle_gamma   90.00
#
_symmetry.space_group_name_H-M   'P 1'
#
loop_
_entity.id
_entity.type
_entity.pdbx_description
1 polymer ?
#
loop_
_entity_poly.entity_id
_entity_poly.type
_entity_poly.pdbx_seq_one_letter_code
_entity_poly.pdbx_strand_id
1 'polypeptide(L)'
;MDCPADVFNEVRWIAAEYSSLRNGFSKWRSFKYKTDRVPESNILLQEISDEKYFLIYSESRNTIQGILYTSVEKRMSIKQSRVVFYAIKRLWDLLNPFHLPGISKKVYVRLLIYVYFYYLNCSSEISQSEEYAVEDAEMDFKGEVCMGFVDFYMSVFEIIDYFTKSYLMSEYSRFLNVLIDKLEGAFWFNGLDLHNKLHIDPSCQTQMPWMLQYMKVPNIKARNLLTAPNTVKVSQRLLHKPEHIIDMTNNVILEKRMNRLSRMQSVPIKYIVLNRSSQSPERSKRSRPSTRCKPPPKKIMRFRKNSHILEDVIERRKPQMFSKTQEIFFSQY
;
A
#
# COMPACT_ATOMS: atom_id res chain seq x y z
N MET A 1 -37.36 -3.88 22.00
CA MET A 1 -36.77 -2.59 21.60
C MET A 1 -36.24 -2.75 20.20
N ASP A 2 -36.66 -1.89 19.28
CA ASP A 2 -36.27 -2.00 17.88
C ASP A 2 -34.95 -1.25 17.65
N CYS A 3 -33.87 -2.00 17.43
CA CYS A 3 -32.61 -1.45 16.94
C CYS A 3 -32.67 -1.35 15.41
N PRO A 4 -32.33 -0.20 14.80
CA PRO A 4 -32.21 -0.12 13.34
C PRO A 4 -31.24 -1.18 12.81
N ALA A 5 -31.61 -1.84 11.70
CA ALA A 5 -30.84 -2.93 11.12
C ALA A 5 -29.39 -2.50 10.75
N ASP A 6 -29.21 -1.26 10.29
CA ASP A 6 -27.89 -0.73 9.93
C ASP A 6 -26.96 -0.59 11.14
N VAL A 7 -27.51 -0.19 12.29
CA VAL A 7 -26.74 -0.09 13.55
C VAL A 7 -26.35 -1.48 14.03
N PHE A 8 -27.26 -2.45 13.97
CA PHE A 8 -26.94 -3.82 14.36
C PHE A 8 -25.89 -4.46 13.43
N ASN A 9 -25.96 -4.19 12.13
CA ASN A 9 -24.96 -4.62 11.16
C ASN A 9 -23.58 -4.00 11.43
N GLU A 10 -23.52 -2.74 11.89
CA GLU A 10 -22.27 -2.13 12.34
C GLU A 10 -21.63 -2.90 13.50
N VAL A 11 -22.43 -3.28 14.49
CA VAL A 11 -21.96 -4.04 15.65
C VAL A 11 -21.43 -5.40 15.24
N ARG A 12 -22.03 -6.05 14.22
CA ARG A 12 -21.50 -7.30 13.66
C ARG A 12 -20.09 -7.15 13.08
N TRP A 13 -19.80 -6.04 12.40
CA TRP A 13 -18.45 -5.76 11.91
C TRP A 13 -17.46 -5.55 13.05
N ILE A 14 -17.87 -4.84 14.11
CA ILE A 14 -17.04 -4.64 15.31
C ILE A 14 -16.82 -5.97 16.07
N ALA A 15 -17.78 -6.89 16.02
CA ALA A 15 -17.72 -8.18 16.69
C ALA A 15 -16.86 -9.22 15.95
N ALA A 16 -16.37 -8.92 14.75
CA ALA A 16 -15.55 -9.84 13.98
C ALA A 16 -14.23 -10.16 14.70
N GLU A 17 -13.94 -11.46 14.84
CA GLU A 17 -12.74 -11.95 15.54
C GLU A 17 -11.52 -11.95 14.62
N TYR A 18 -11.01 -10.76 14.31
CA TYR A 18 -9.76 -10.60 13.57
C TYR A 18 -8.52 -11.03 14.38
N SER A 19 -7.35 -11.01 13.74
CA SER A 19 -6.06 -11.19 14.38
C SER A 19 -5.83 -10.19 15.52
N SER A 20 -4.84 -10.46 16.37
CA SER A 20 -4.48 -9.59 17.50
C SER A 20 -4.16 -8.14 17.08
N LEU A 21 -3.76 -7.91 15.81
CA LEU A 21 -3.46 -6.59 15.27
C LEU A 21 -4.69 -5.74 14.97
N ARG A 22 -5.82 -6.33 14.59
CA ARG A 22 -7.04 -5.57 14.23
C ARG A 22 -8.14 -5.67 15.27
N ASN A 23 -8.03 -6.63 16.17
CA ASN A 23 -9.08 -7.00 17.11
C ASN A 23 -8.99 -6.20 18.43
N GLY A 24 -8.64 -4.92 18.36
CA GLY A 24 -8.43 -4.04 19.52
C GLY A 24 -9.30 -2.77 19.49
N PHE A 25 -10.62 -2.91 19.56
CA PHE A 25 -11.54 -1.77 19.53
C PHE A 25 -11.52 -0.87 20.80
N SER A 26 -10.35 -0.64 21.40
CA SER A 26 -10.18 0.15 22.61
C SER A 26 -10.74 1.57 22.50
N LYS A 27 -10.72 2.15 21.29
CA LYS A 27 -11.28 3.48 21.02
C LYS A 27 -12.78 3.56 21.29
N TRP A 28 -13.57 2.60 20.80
CA TRP A 28 -15.04 2.64 20.88
C TRP A 28 -15.59 1.97 22.13
N ARG A 29 -14.74 1.25 22.85
CA ARG A 29 -15.10 0.42 23.99
C ARG A 29 -15.25 1.26 25.27
N SER A 30 -16.39 1.15 25.91
CA SER A 30 -16.65 1.75 27.23
C SER A 30 -16.06 0.90 28.35
N PHE A 31 -16.27 -0.42 28.30
CA PHE A 31 -15.74 -1.36 29.29
C PHE A 31 -15.43 -2.73 28.70
N LYS A 32 -14.64 -3.52 29.43
CA LYS A 32 -14.31 -4.92 29.12
C LYS A 32 -14.19 -5.71 30.41
N TYR A 33 -14.77 -6.90 30.47
CA TYR A 33 -14.57 -7.84 31.57
C TYR A 33 -14.46 -9.28 31.04
N LYS A 34 -13.79 -10.13 31.82
CA LYS A 34 -13.76 -11.57 31.57
C LYS A 34 -15.05 -12.22 32.06
N THR A 35 -15.54 -13.21 31.33
CA THR A 35 -16.70 -14.01 31.72
C THR A 35 -16.35 -15.49 31.61
N ASP A 36 -16.72 -16.27 32.62
CA ASP A 36 -16.60 -17.72 32.57
C ASP A 36 -17.85 -18.37 31.96
N ARG A 37 -18.94 -17.59 31.81
CA ARG A 37 -20.20 -18.04 31.22
C ARG A 37 -20.29 -17.60 29.77
N VAL A 38 -20.55 -18.55 28.89
CA VAL A 38 -20.87 -18.33 27.48
C VAL A 38 -22.31 -17.79 27.39
N PRO A 39 -22.52 -16.57 26.87
CA PRO A 39 -23.86 -16.01 26.68
C PRO A 39 -24.63 -16.76 25.57
N GLU A 40 -25.96 -16.68 25.59
CA GLU A 40 -26.80 -17.27 24.54
C GLU A 40 -26.62 -16.61 23.16
N SER A 41 -26.19 -15.34 23.15
CA SER A 41 -25.93 -14.57 21.93
C SER A 41 -24.61 -13.82 22.04
N ASN A 42 -23.87 -13.79 20.94
CA ASN A 42 -22.60 -13.05 20.84
C ASN A 42 -22.80 -11.53 20.90
N ILE A 43 -23.99 -11.04 20.56
CA ILE A 43 -24.34 -9.61 20.61
C ILE A 43 -25.67 -9.45 21.34
N LEU A 44 -25.67 -8.63 22.39
CA LEU A 44 -26.86 -8.28 23.16
C LEU A 44 -26.97 -6.75 23.28
N LEU A 45 -28.16 -6.20 23.08
CA LEU A 45 -28.46 -4.80 23.40
C LEU A 45 -29.07 -4.74 24.80
N GLN A 46 -28.41 -4.05 25.72
CA GLN A 46 -28.84 -3.91 27.11
C GLN A 46 -28.80 -2.45 27.55
N GLU A 47 -29.75 -2.05 28.39
CA GLU A 47 -29.76 -0.74 29.04
C GLU A 47 -29.12 -0.85 30.43
N ILE A 48 -28.13 0.00 30.70
CA ILE A 48 -27.35 0.03 31.95
C ILE A 48 -27.27 1.50 32.36
N SER A 49 -27.85 1.87 33.50
CA SER A 49 -27.85 3.25 34.03
C SER A 49 -28.35 4.30 33.02
N ASP A 50 -29.53 4.04 32.42
CA ASP A 50 -30.18 4.91 31.40
C ASP A 50 -29.41 5.09 30.09
N GLU A 51 -28.33 4.32 29.88
CA GLU A 51 -27.56 4.29 28.64
C GLU A 51 -27.68 2.92 27.96
N LYS A 52 -27.75 2.92 26.63
CA LYS A 52 -27.84 1.70 25.83
C LYS A 52 -26.46 1.23 25.40
N TYR A 53 -26.18 -0.04 25.68
CA TYR A 53 -24.92 -0.70 25.36
C TYR A 53 -25.15 -1.92 24.47
N PHE A 54 -24.31 -2.06 23.46
CA PHE A 54 -24.07 -3.34 22.82
C PHE A 54 -23.01 -4.10 23.63
N LEU A 55 -23.40 -5.24 24.15
CA LEU A 55 -22.52 -6.22 24.76
C LEU A 55 -22.09 -7.21 23.69
N ILE A 56 -20.79 -7.26 23.40
CA ILE A 56 -20.19 -8.15 22.43
C ILE A 56 -19.36 -9.18 23.19
N TYR A 57 -19.71 -10.45 23.05
CA TYR A 57 -18.92 -11.55 23.57
C TYR A 57 -17.91 -12.01 22.51
N SER A 58 -16.65 -12.14 22.94
CA SER A 58 -15.58 -12.75 22.16
C SER A 58 -15.20 -14.09 22.78
N GLU A 59 -15.39 -15.15 22.01
CA GLU A 59 -15.20 -16.54 22.42
C GLU A 59 -13.71 -16.83 22.60
N SER A 60 -12.88 -16.43 21.63
CA SER A 60 -11.43 -16.62 21.68
C SER A 60 -10.75 -16.01 22.91
N ARG A 61 -11.41 -15.07 23.59
CA ARG A 61 -10.86 -14.33 24.73
C ARG A 61 -11.64 -14.50 26.03
N ASN A 62 -12.80 -15.18 25.99
CA ASN A 62 -13.74 -15.27 27.10
C ASN A 62 -14.02 -13.90 27.74
N THR A 63 -14.31 -12.90 26.90
CA THR A 63 -14.53 -11.52 27.36
C THR A 63 -15.78 -10.93 26.77
N ILE A 64 -16.48 -10.13 27.58
CA ILE A 64 -17.56 -9.25 27.13
C ILE A 64 -17.01 -7.83 27.08
N GLN A 65 -17.26 -7.16 25.96
CA GLN A 65 -16.97 -5.73 25.77
C GLN A 65 -18.27 -4.96 25.57
N GLY A 66 -18.39 -3.83 26.27
CA GLY A 66 -19.51 -2.91 26.15
C GLY A 66 -19.16 -1.74 25.24
N ILE A 67 -20.05 -1.45 24.28
CA ILE A 67 -19.95 -0.30 23.39
C ILE A 67 -21.25 0.49 23.48
N LEU A 68 -21.15 1.78 23.78
CA LEU A 68 -22.31 2.68 23.80
C LEU A 68 -22.99 2.73 22.43
N TYR A 69 -24.31 2.71 22.42
CA TYR A 69 -25.11 2.84 21.21
C TYR A 69 -24.73 4.11 20.41
N THR A 70 -24.59 5.23 21.10
CA THR A 70 -24.17 6.52 20.51
C THR A 70 -22.76 6.49 19.92
N SER A 71 -21.87 5.66 20.48
CA SER A 71 -20.54 5.42 19.90
C SER A 71 -20.63 4.67 18.57
N VAL A 72 -21.54 3.70 18.45
CA VAL A 72 -21.80 2.99 17.18
C VAL A 72 -22.36 3.94 16.14
N GLU A 73 -23.34 4.79 16.49
CA GLU A 73 -23.88 5.81 15.58
C GLU A 73 -22.80 6.78 15.10
N LYS A 74 -21.94 7.24 16.01
CA LYS A 74 -20.82 8.11 15.67
C LYS A 74 -19.85 7.41 14.72
N ARG A 75 -19.50 6.15 14.97
CA ARG A 75 -18.66 5.36 14.07
C ARG A 75 -19.27 5.22 12.68
N MET A 76 -20.56 4.91 12.59
CA MET A 76 -21.28 4.86 11.32
C MET A 76 -21.23 6.20 10.58
N SER A 77 -21.38 7.33 11.30
CA SER A 77 -21.31 8.65 10.67
C SER A 77 -19.94 8.93 10.03
N ILE A 78 -18.84 8.46 10.66
CA ILE A 78 -17.49 8.54 10.10
C ILE A 78 -17.37 7.61 8.90
N LYS A 79 -17.84 6.36 9.03
CA LYS A 79 -17.82 5.35 7.96
C LYS A 79 -18.59 5.81 6.73
N GLN A 80 -19.69 6.52 6.91
CA GLN A 80 -20.53 7.02 5.83
C GLN A 80 -20.11 8.42 5.36
N SER A 81 -19.04 9.00 5.92
CA SER A 81 -18.54 10.30 5.50
C SER A 81 -18.08 10.25 4.04
N ARG A 82 -18.49 11.23 3.24
CA ARG A 82 -18.01 11.39 1.85
C ARG A 82 -16.50 11.45 1.75
N VAL A 83 -15.84 12.11 2.71
CA VAL A 83 -14.39 12.29 2.70
C VAL A 83 -13.67 10.95 2.88
N VAL A 84 -14.14 10.13 3.82
CA VAL A 84 -13.63 8.77 4.04
C VAL A 84 -13.95 7.89 2.84
N PHE A 85 -15.17 8.01 2.31
CA PHE A 85 -15.62 7.25 1.15
C PHE A 85 -14.68 7.41 -0.04
N TYR A 86 -14.44 8.65 -0.47
CA TYR A 86 -13.59 8.93 -1.63
C TYR A 86 -12.12 8.59 -1.39
N ALA A 87 -11.63 8.68 -0.15
CA ALA A 87 -10.26 8.28 0.17
C ALA A 87 -10.07 6.75 0.03
N ILE A 88 -11.01 5.95 0.55
CA ILE A 88 -10.98 4.48 0.37
C ILE A 88 -11.20 4.12 -1.11
N LYS A 89 -12.10 4.83 -1.81
CA LYS A 89 -12.29 4.64 -3.26
C LYS A 89 -11.01 4.91 -4.05
N ARG A 90 -10.24 5.95 -3.71
CA ARG A 90 -8.94 6.20 -4.36
C ARG A 90 -7.97 5.06 -4.14
N LEU A 91 -7.91 4.49 -2.93
CA LEU A 91 -7.10 3.31 -2.65
C LEU A 91 -7.57 2.08 -3.46
N TRP A 92 -8.87 1.88 -3.59
CA TRP A 92 -9.44 0.84 -4.44
C TRP A 92 -9.02 1.01 -5.91
N ASP A 93 -9.20 2.22 -6.46
CA ASP A 93 -8.87 2.51 -7.86
C ASP A 93 -7.36 2.33 -8.12
N LEU A 94 -6.51 2.64 -7.13
CA LEU A 94 -5.08 2.37 -7.19
C LEU A 94 -4.79 0.87 -7.27
N LEU A 95 -5.38 0.06 -6.38
CA LEU A 95 -5.17 -1.39 -6.36
C LEU A 95 -5.87 -2.13 -7.51
N ASN A 96 -6.83 -1.49 -8.17
CA ASN A 96 -7.65 -2.05 -9.24
C ASN A 96 -7.68 -1.11 -10.47
N PRO A 97 -6.53 -0.87 -11.13
CA PRO A 97 -6.42 0.08 -12.24
C PRO A 97 -7.21 -0.34 -13.49
N PHE A 98 -7.57 -1.63 -13.60
CA PHE A 98 -8.38 -2.15 -14.70
C PHE A 98 -9.89 -2.13 -14.40
N HIS A 99 -10.30 -1.57 -13.24
CA HIS A 99 -11.69 -1.49 -12.80
C HIS A 99 -12.41 -2.84 -12.87
N LEU A 100 -11.74 -3.90 -12.43
CA LEU A 100 -12.32 -5.24 -12.32
C LEU A 100 -13.43 -5.26 -11.26
N PRO A 101 -14.38 -6.20 -11.35
CA PRO A 101 -15.42 -6.35 -10.33
C PRO A 101 -14.90 -6.62 -8.91
N GLY A 102 -13.68 -7.16 -8.79
CA GLY A 102 -13.07 -7.52 -7.52
C GLY A 102 -11.54 -7.65 -7.60
N ILE A 103 -10.89 -7.69 -6.45
CA ILE A 103 -9.45 -7.97 -6.30
C ILE A 103 -9.21 -9.35 -5.71
N SER A 104 -8.06 -9.95 -6.03
CA SER A 104 -7.70 -11.27 -5.50
C SER A 104 -7.19 -11.19 -4.05
N LYS A 105 -7.30 -12.31 -3.31
CA LYS A 105 -6.74 -12.44 -1.95
C LYS A 105 -5.25 -12.09 -1.91
N LYS A 106 -4.48 -12.47 -2.93
CA LYS A 106 -3.05 -12.16 -3.04
C LYS A 106 -2.77 -10.66 -3.03
N VAL A 107 -3.56 -9.87 -3.75
CA VAL A 107 -3.42 -8.40 -3.80
C VAL A 107 -3.78 -7.80 -2.44
N TYR A 108 -4.89 -8.25 -1.85
CA TYR A 108 -5.34 -7.75 -0.55
C TYR A 108 -4.37 -8.10 0.59
N VAL A 109 -3.85 -9.33 0.64
CA VAL A 109 -2.83 -9.74 1.63
C VAL A 109 -1.58 -8.87 1.51
N ARG A 110 -1.12 -8.55 0.29
CA ARG A 110 0.03 -7.66 0.10
C ARG A 110 -0.23 -6.25 0.61
N LEU A 111 -1.44 -5.71 0.42
CA LEU A 111 -1.86 -4.46 1.05
C LEU A 111 -1.77 -4.56 2.58
N LEU A 112 -2.31 -5.61 3.19
CA LEU A 112 -2.30 -5.79 4.64
C LEU A 112 -0.89 -5.89 5.20
N ILE A 113 -0.02 -6.71 4.60
CA ILE A 113 1.40 -6.80 4.97
C ILE A 113 2.05 -5.43 4.92
N TYR A 114 1.75 -4.65 3.89
CA TYR A 114 2.28 -3.30 3.77
C TYR A 114 1.81 -2.36 4.87
N VAL A 115 0.52 -2.40 5.18
CA VAL A 115 -0.05 -1.60 6.26
C VAL A 115 0.54 -2.01 7.61
N TYR A 116 0.56 -3.31 7.92
CA TYR A 116 0.97 -3.82 9.24
C TYR A 116 2.48 -3.71 9.48
N PHE A 117 3.30 -4.14 8.52
CA PHE A 117 4.75 -4.16 8.70
C PHE A 117 5.39 -2.82 8.31
N TYR A 118 5.19 -2.38 7.06
CA TYR A 118 5.94 -1.24 6.53
C TYR A 118 5.40 0.12 6.97
N TYR A 119 4.08 0.25 7.14
CA TYR A 119 3.48 1.53 7.48
C TYR A 119 3.36 1.74 8.99
N LEU A 120 2.85 0.73 9.71
CA LEU A 120 2.52 0.83 11.12
C LEU A 120 3.61 0.25 12.04
N ASN A 121 4.54 -0.52 11.48
CA ASN A 121 5.63 -1.16 12.22
C ASN A 121 5.10 -1.99 13.41
N CYS A 122 4.03 -2.76 13.17
CA CYS A 122 3.31 -3.51 14.20
C CYS A 122 4.06 -4.73 14.73
N SER A 123 5.04 -5.25 13.98
CA SER A 123 5.89 -6.36 14.40
C SER A 123 7.35 -6.08 14.06
N SER A 124 8.27 -6.62 14.87
CA SER A 124 9.70 -6.66 14.59
C SER A 124 10.05 -7.64 13.46
N GLU A 125 9.17 -8.60 13.17
CA GLU A 125 9.40 -9.66 12.19
C GLU A 125 8.34 -9.63 11.08
N ILE A 126 8.80 -9.72 9.84
CA ILE A 126 7.91 -9.68 8.67
C ILE A 126 6.97 -10.89 8.63
N SER A 127 7.47 -12.07 8.97
CA SER A 127 6.73 -13.35 9.00
C SER A 127 5.47 -13.25 9.85
N GLN A 128 5.58 -12.69 11.05
CA GLN A 128 4.44 -12.52 11.95
C GLN A 128 3.38 -11.56 11.36
N SER A 129 3.82 -10.50 10.66
CA SER A 129 2.89 -9.60 9.97
C SER A 129 2.21 -10.26 8.77
N GLU A 130 2.90 -11.17 8.08
CA GLU A 130 2.32 -11.97 7.01
C GLU A 130 1.27 -12.95 7.54
N GLU A 131 1.53 -13.63 8.66
CA GLU A 131 0.56 -14.51 9.32
C GLU A 131 -0.73 -13.75 9.68
N TYR A 132 -0.61 -12.60 10.34
CA TYR A 132 -1.77 -11.77 10.68
C TYR A 132 -2.51 -11.24 9.45
N ALA A 133 -1.78 -10.86 8.39
CA ALA A 133 -2.38 -10.42 7.14
C ALA A 133 -3.17 -11.55 6.45
N VAL A 134 -2.68 -12.78 6.50
CA VAL A 134 -3.37 -13.95 5.93
C VAL A 134 -4.63 -14.28 6.73
N GLU A 135 -4.54 -14.31 8.06
CA GLU A 135 -5.68 -14.53 8.97
C GLU A 135 -6.79 -13.49 8.76
N ASP A 136 -6.43 -12.20 8.75
CA ASP A 136 -7.40 -11.12 8.54
C ASP A 136 -8.02 -11.15 7.15
N ALA A 137 -7.23 -11.49 6.12
CA ALA A 137 -7.73 -11.63 4.77
C ALA A 137 -8.71 -12.81 4.62
N GLU A 138 -8.54 -13.90 5.37
CA GLU A 138 -9.49 -15.02 5.39
C GLU A 138 -10.84 -14.60 5.94
N MET A 139 -10.81 -13.84 7.04
CA MET A 139 -12.01 -13.29 7.66
C MET A 139 -12.73 -12.30 6.74
N ASP A 140 -11.98 -11.46 6.03
CA ASP A 140 -12.56 -10.47 5.11
C ASP A 140 -13.13 -11.09 3.82
N PHE A 141 -12.48 -12.14 3.28
CA PHE A 141 -12.95 -12.82 2.07
C PHE A 141 -14.12 -13.78 2.32
N LYS A 142 -14.29 -14.29 3.55
CA LYS A 142 -15.41 -15.19 3.92
C LYS A 142 -15.56 -16.40 2.98
N GLY A 143 -14.45 -16.90 2.45
CA GLY A 143 -14.40 -18.01 1.49
C GLY A 143 -14.70 -17.63 0.04
N GLU A 144 -14.93 -16.35 -0.28
CA GLU A 144 -15.07 -15.87 -1.65
C GLU A 144 -13.72 -15.92 -2.40
N VAL A 145 -13.79 -16.00 -3.72
CA VAL A 145 -12.59 -16.08 -4.59
C VAL A 145 -11.93 -14.70 -4.75
N CYS A 146 -12.73 -13.65 -4.67
CA CYS A 146 -12.36 -12.28 -4.97
C CYS A 146 -13.22 -11.33 -4.14
N MET A 147 -12.65 -10.19 -3.76
CA MET A 147 -13.28 -9.19 -2.91
C MET A 147 -13.80 -8.04 -3.76
N GLY A 148 -15.09 -7.75 -3.68
CA GLY A 148 -15.71 -6.58 -4.31
C GLY A 148 -15.41 -5.27 -3.57
N PHE A 149 -15.81 -4.14 -4.15
CA PHE A 149 -15.55 -2.82 -3.54
C PHE A 149 -16.22 -2.64 -2.18
N VAL A 150 -17.42 -3.20 -1.97
CA VAL A 150 -18.17 -3.03 -0.71
C VAL A 150 -17.45 -3.73 0.45
N ASP A 151 -17.05 -4.98 0.26
CA ASP A 151 -16.29 -5.73 1.27
C ASP A 151 -14.92 -5.11 1.49
N PHE A 152 -14.23 -4.74 0.41
CA PHE A 152 -12.98 -3.97 0.49
C PHE A 152 -13.15 -2.70 1.32
N TYR A 153 -14.24 -1.95 1.09
CA TYR A 153 -14.53 -0.72 1.81
C TYR A 153 -14.68 -0.97 3.30
N MET A 154 -15.50 -1.96 3.67
CA MET A 154 -15.72 -2.31 5.07
C MET A 154 -14.43 -2.75 5.72
N SER A 155 -13.67 -3.63 5.07
CA SER A 155 -12.45 -4.17 5.62
C SER A 155 -11.36 -3.12 5.80
N VAL A 156 -11.15 -2.25 4.81
CA VAL A 156 -10.23 -1.11 4.93
C VAL A 156 -10.68 -0.14 6.00
N PHE A 157 -11.99 0.11 6.11
CA PHE A 157 -12.52 0.99 7.16
C PHE A 157 -12.18 0.46 8.56
N GLU A 158 -12.36 -0.82 8.83
CA GLU A 158 -12.01 -1.42 10.13
C GLU A 158 -10.53 -1.22 10.49
N ILE A 159 -9.63 -1.39 9.51
CA ILE A 159 -8.19 -1.21 9.69
C ILE A 159 -7.87 0.25 10.05
N ILE A 160 -8.34 1.20 9.23
CA ILE A 160 -8.05 2.62 9.49
C ILE A 160 -8.71 3.10 10.78
N ASP A 161 -9.90 2.58 11.11
CA ASP A 161 -10.65 2.95 12.31
C ASP A 161 -9.86 2.56 13.57
N TYR A 162 -9.26 1.36 13.56
CA TYR A 162 -8.39 0.90 14.62
C TYR A 162 -7.13 1.77 14.76
N PHE A 163 -6.41 2.03 13.67
CA PHE A 163 -5.10 2.70 13.73
C PHE A 163 -5.18 4.23 13.87
N THR A 164 -6.26 4.86 13.41
CA THR A 164 -6.39 6.33 13.48
C THR A 164 -6.53 6.82 14.93
N LYS A 165 -7.03 5.97 15.84
CA LYS A 165 -7.22 6.29 17.29
C LYS A 165 -7.94 7.61 17.57
N SER A 166 -8.72 8.12 16.60
CA SER A 166 -9.44 9.38 16.66
C SER A 166 -10.87 9.25 16.14
N TYR A 167 -11.66 10.27 16.42
CA TYR A 167 -13.04 10.46 15.99
C TYR A 167 -13.19 11.51 14.88
N LEU A 168 -12.10 12.15 14.45
CA LEU A 168 -12.14 13.20 13.44
C LEU A 168 -12.03 12.60 12.03
N MET A 169 -13.02 12.84 11.18
CA MET A 169 -13.05 12.34 9.79
C MET A 169 -11.81 12.74 8.98
N SER A 170 -11.25 13.93 9.25
CA SER A 170 -10.03 14.43 8.59
C SER A 170 -8.82 13.56 8.87
N GLU A 171 -8.74 12.91 10.03
CA GLU A 171 -7.60 12.06 10.39
C GLU A 171 -7.65 10.71 9.68
N TYR A 172 -8.84 10.16 9.44
CA TYR A 172 -9.03 8.97 8.61
C TYR A 172 -8.60 9.23 7.17
N SER A 173 -9.05 10.36 6.61
CA SER A 173 -8.67 10.76 5.25
C SER A 173 -7.16 11.02 5.15
N ARG A 174 -6.57 11.69 6.13
CA ARG A 174 -5.12 11.91 6.20
C ARG A 174 -4.36 10.58 6.26
N PHE A 175 -4.80 9.64 7.10
CA PHE A 175 -4.19 8.31 7.19
C PHE A 175 -4.20 7.61 5.83
N LEU A 176 -5.35 7.57 5.15
CA LEU A 176 -5.51 6.94 3.85
C LEU A 176 -4.67 7.62 2.77
N ASN A 177 -4.63 8.94 2.72
CA ASN A 177 -3.83 9.67 1.74
C ASN A 177 -2.33 9.39 1.92
N VAL A 178 -1.83 9.40 3.16
CA VAL A 178 -0.42 9.06 3.44
C VAL A 178 -0.13 7.60 3.06
N LEU A 179 -1.06 6.67 3.32
CA LEU A 179 -0.92 5.28 2.90
C LEU A 179 -0.85 5.17 1.37
N ILE A 180 -1.76 5.83 0.65
CA ILE A 180 -1.81 5.83 -0.81
C ILE A 180 -0.50 6.39 -1.41
N ASP A 181 -0.03 7.55 -0.93
CA ASP A 181 1.19 8.18 -1.44
C ASP A 181 2.42 7.28 -1.21
N LYS A 182 2.43 6.52 -0.11
CA LYS A 182 3.48 5.53 0.19
C LYS A 182 3.38 4.27 -0.70
N LEU A 183 2.17 3.80 -0.98
CA LEU A 183 1.91 2.66 -1.86
C LEU A 183 2.28 2.95 -3.31
N GLU A 184 1.98 4.14 -3.81
CA GLU A 184 2.36 4.59 -5.16
C GLU A 184 3.89 4.55 -5.35
N GLY A 185 4.67 4.73 -4.27
CA GLY A 185 6.13 4.60 -4.27
C GLY A 185 6.67 3.19 -3.99
N ALA A 186 5.81 2.19 -3.74
CA ALA A 186 6.24 0.87 -3.30
C ALA A 186 6.59 -0.05 -4.48
N PHE A 187 7.78 -0.68 -4.43
CA PHE A 187 8.31 -1.51 -5.53
C PHE A 187 7.41 -2.71 -5.89
N TRP A 188 6.76 -3.34 -4.90
CA TRP A 188 5.91 -4.52 -5.11
C TRP A 188 4.62 -4.22 -5.87
N PHE A 189 4.16 -2.96 -5.84
CA PHE A 189 2.92 -2.54 -6.50
C PHE A 189 2.96 -2.77 -8.01
N ASN A 190 4.14 -2.62 -8.63
CA ASN A 190 4.35 -2.83 -10.07
C ASN A 190 4.34 -4.32 -10.49
N GLY A 191 4.49 -5.24 -9.54
CA GLY A 191 4.57 -6.69 -9.80
C GLY A 191 3.32 -7.47 -9.42
N LEU A 192 2.23 -6.79 -9.05
CA LEU A 192 1.00 -7.46 -8.63
C LEU A 192 0.27 -8.08 -9.82
N ASP A 193 0.08 -9.39 -9.74
CA ASP A 193 -0.76 -10.11 -10.68
C ASP A 193 -2.24 -9.89 -10.35
N LEU A 194 -2.86 -8.97 -11.08
CA LEU A 194 -4.29 -8.66 -11.02
C LEU A 194 -5.12 -9.64 -11.86
N HIS A 195 -4.51 -10.60 -12.57
CA HIS A 195 -5.14 -11.37 -13.64
C HIS A 195 -5.80 -12.68 -13.21
N ASN A 196 -5.90 -12.98 -11.91
CA ASN A 196 -6.79 -14.04 -11.42
C ASN A 196 -8.27 -13.58 -11.50
N LYS A 197 -8.73 -13.34 -12.72
CA LYS A 197 -10.11 -13.07 -13.10
C LYS A 197 -10.87 -14.40 -13.07
N LEU A 198 -11.43 -14.77 -11.93
CA LEU A 198 -12.62 -15.59 -11.93
C LEU A 198 -13.82 -14.67 -11.80
N HIS A 199 -14.79 -14.90 -12.67
CA HIS A 199 -15.93 -14.04 -12.92
C HIS A 199 -16.73 -13.82 -11.63
N ILE A 200 -16.68 -12.61 -11.06
CA ILE A 200 -17.82 -12.16 -10.25
C ILE A 200 -18.94 -11.92 -11.25
N ASP A 201 -20.05 -12.62 -11.06
CA ASP A 201 -21.28 -12.24 -11.73
C ASP A 201 -21.56 -10.77 -11.38
N PRO A 202 -21.62 -9.85 -12.36
CA PRO A 202 -21.91 -8.44 -12.10
C PRO A 202 -23.18 -8.22 -11.27
N SER A 203 -24.10 -9.19 -11.25
CA SER A 203 -25.30 -9.17 -10.41
C SER A 203 -25.04 -9.35 -8.91
N CYS A 204 -23.84 -9.82 -8.51
CA CYS A 204 -23.51 -10.16 -7.12
C CYS A 204 -22.95 -8.99 -6.29
N GLN A 205 -22.73 -7.81 -6.90
CA GLN A 205 -22.30 -6.64 -6.13
C GLN A 205 -23.47 -6.03 -5.35
N THR A 206 -23.68 -6.52 -4.13
CA THR A 206 -24.65 -5.93 -3.19
C THR A 206 -24.13 -4.58 -2.71
N GLN A 207 -24.41 -3.52 -3.46
CA GLN A 207 -24.03 -2.15 -3.08
C GLN A 207 -24.94 -1.65 -1.96
N MET A 208 -24.33 -1.18 -0.86
CA MET A 208 -25.12 -0.60 0.22
C MET A 208 -25.86 0.66 -0.23
N PRO A 209 -27.12 0.89 0.20
CA PRO A 209 -27.93 2.02 -0.26
C PRO A 209 -27.25 3.39 -0.11
N TRP A 210 -26.50 3.59 0.98
CA TRP A 210 -25.78 4.84 1.22
C TRP A 210 -24.58 5.04 0.28
N MET A 211 -23.89 3.96 -0.12
CA MET A 211 -22.77 4.03 -1.07
C MET A 211 -23.25 4.44 -2.46
N LEU A 212 -24.45 3.99 -2.86
CA LEU A 212 -25.07 4.38 -4.14
C LEU A 212 -25.22 5.90 -4.27
N GLN A 213 -25.42 6.61 -3.16
CA GLN A 213 -25.52 8.07 -3.17
C GLN A 213 -24.21 8.76 -3.56
N TYR A 214 -23.07 8.11 -3.31
CA TYR A 214 -21.74 8.62 -3.62
C TYR A 214 -21.19 8.08 -4.93
N MET A 215 -21.60 6.87 -5.31
CA MET A 215 -21.27 6.28 -6.61
C MET A 215 -22.04 6.93 -7.76
N LYS A 216 -23.17 7.59 -7.47
CA LYS A 216 -23.87 8.51 -8.37
C LYS A 216 -23.06 9.80 -8.60
N VAL A 217 -21.88 9.68 -9.21
CA VAL A 217 -21.17 10.82 -9.79
C VAL A 217 -21.74 11.05 -11.19
N PRO A 218 -22.09 12.31 -11.56
CA PRO A 218 -22.75 12.64 -12.82
C PRO A 218 -21.89 12.19 -14.00
N ASN A 219 -22.52 11.78 -15.10
CA ASN A 219 -21.90 11.52 -16.41
C ASN A 219 -20.71 12.45 -16.68
N ILE A 220 -19.52 12.06 -16.21
CA ILE A 220 -18.27 12.57 -16.74
C ILE A 220 -18.30 11.95 -18.12
N LYS A 221 -18.63 12.78 -19.13
CA LYS A 221 -18.46 12.43 -20.53
C LYS A 221 -17.08 11.81 -20.62
N ALA A 222 -17.04 10.48 -20.64
CA ALA A 222 -15.83 9.74 -20.89
C ALA A 222 -15.38 10.29 -22.24
N ARG A 223 -14.36 11.15 -22.24
CA ARG A 223 -13.62 11.42 -23.47
C ARG A 223 -13.14 10.04 -23.87
N ASN A 224 -13.76 9.52 -24.91
CA ASN A 224 -13.53 8.22 -25.50
C ASN A 224 -12.03 7.90 -25.50
N LEU A 225 -11.56 7.14 -24.52
CA LEU A 225 -10.29 6.40 -24.58
C LEU A 225 -10.52 4.92 -24.88
N LEU A 226 -11.78 4.54 -25.09
CA LEU A 226 -12.18 3.30 -25.73
C LEU A 226 -13.22 3.68 -26.79
N THR A 227 -12.76 4.11 -27.96
CA THR A 227 -13.58 3.94 -29.16
C THR A 227 -13.98 2.48 -29.24
N ALA A 228 -15.28 2.22 -29.26
CA ALA A 228 -15.89 0.95 -29.63
C ALA A 228 -15.22 0.38 -30.90
N PRO A 229 -15.22 -0.94 -31.11
CA PRO A 229 -14.57 -1.57 -32.25
C PRO A 229 -15.36 -1.28 -33.53
N ASN A 230 -15.29 -0.05 -34.01
CA ASN A 230 -15.63 0.27 -35.38
C ASN A 230 -14.48 -0.24 -36.23
N THR A 231 -14.68 -1.46 -36.74
CA THR A 231 -14.12 -1.97 -38.00
C THR A 231 -12.79 -1.33 -38.37
N VAL A 232 -11.74 -1.68 -37.63
CA VAL A 232 -10.38 -1.54 -38.16
C VAL A 232 -10.37 -2.39 -39.43
N LYS A 233 -10.43 -1.75 -40.59
CA LYS A 233 -10.03 -2.37 -41.85
C LYS A 233 -8.56 -2.70 -41.71
N VAL A 234 -8.28 -3.85 -41.10
CA VAL A 234 -6.96 -4.47 -41.13
C VAL A 234 -6.63 -4.59 -42.61
N SER A 235 -5.62 -3.86 -43.06
CA SER A 235 -5.13 -3.96 -44.43
C SER A 235 -4.89 -5.44 -44.72
N GLN A 236 -5.51 -5.98 -45.78
CA GLN A 236 -5.34 -7.38 -46.18
C GLN A 236 -3.87 -7.76 -46.43
N ARG A 237 -2.95 -6.77 -46.52
CA ARG A 237 -1.50 -6.99 -46.52
C ARG A 237 -0.95 -7.61 -45.23
N LEU A 238 -1.65 -7.49 -44.10
CA LEU A 238 -1.24 -8.09 -42.81
C LEU A 238 -1.77 -9.51 -42.60
N LEU A 239 -2.60 -10.03 -43.51
CA LEU A 239 -3.21 -11.36 -43.43
C LEU A 239 -2.62 -12.36 -44.43
N HIS A 240 -1.62 -11.97 -45.23
CA HIS A 240 -0.85 -12.93 -46.02
C HIS A 240 0.32 -13.45 -45.19
N LYS A 241 0.25 -14.73 -44.82
CA LYS A 241 1.40 -15.51 -44.38
C LYS A 241 2.46 -15.46 -45.49
N PRO A 242 3.69 -15.02 -45.22
CA PRO A 242 4.79 -15.34 -46.11
C PRO A 242 5.07 -16.83 -45.96
N GLU A 243 4.99 -17.56 -47.07
CA GLU A 243 5.64 -18.86 -47.17
C GLU A 243 7.14 -18.70 -46.92
N HIS A 244 7.69 -19.69 -46.22
CA HIS A 244 9.08 -19.93 -45.90
C HIS A 244 10.11 -19.27 -46.86
N ILE A 245 10.88 -18.33 -46.32
CA ILE A 245 12.32 -18.21 -46.61
C ILE A 245 13.02 -18.00 -45.27
N ILE A 246 13.76 -19.03 -44.84
CA ILE A 246 14.65 -18.98 -43.68
C ILE A 246 15.86 -18.13 -44.11
N ASP A 247 15.85 -16.85 -43.77
CA ASP A 247 17.00 -16.00 -43.99
C ASP A 247 18.06 -16.27 -42.91
N MET A 248 19.20 -16.80 -43.36
CA MET A 248 20.40 -17.18 -42.62
C MET A 248 21.11 -16.02 -41.86
N THR A 249 20.49 -14.86 -41.68
CA THR A 249 21.14 -13.64 -41.17
C THR A 249 21.00 -13.44 -39.66
N ASN A 250 19.98 -14.01 -39.00
CA ASN A 250 19.78 -13.81 -37.56
C ASN A 250 20.70 -14.65 -36.66
N ASN A 251 21.13 -15.83 -37.11
CA ASN A 251 22.08 -16.65 -36.35
C ASN A 251 23.50 -16.05 -36.35
N VAL A 252 23.90 -15.38 -37.43
CA VAL A 252 25.21 -14.69 -37.51
C VAL A 252 25.29 -13.50 -36.54
N ILE A 253 24.17 -12.81 -36.30
CA ILE A 253 24.10 -11.69 -35.37
C ILE A 253 24.15 -12.19 -33.92
N LEU A 254 23.48 -13.31 -33.62
CA LEU A 254 23.51 -13.97 -32.31
C LEU A 254 24.91 -14.55 -31.98
N GLU A 255 25.56 -15.22 -32.92
CA GLU A 255 26.94 -15.72 -32.75
C GLU A 255 27.95 -14.59 -32.56
N LYS A 256 27.83 -13.49 -33.31
CA LYS A 256 28.71 -12.32 -33.13
C LYS A 256 28.52 -11.66 -31.76
N ARG A 257 27.31 -11.71 -31.18
CA ARG A 257 27.03 -11.18 -29.84
C ARG A 257 27.58 -12.08 -28.74
N MET A 258 27.42 -13.40 -28.86
CA MET A 258 27.99 -14.36 -27.90
C MET A 258 29.52 -14.36 -27.90
N ASN A 259 30.16 -14.31 -29.07
CA ASN A 259 31.62 -14.25 -29.17
C ASN A 259 32.22 -12.96 -28.59
N ARG A 260 31.45 -11.87 -28.52
CA ARG A 260 31.89 -10.60 -27.92
C ARG A 260 31.85 -10.65 -26.39
N LEU A 261 30.86 -11.34 -25.83
CA LEU A 261 30.73 -11.54 -24.37
C LEU A 261 31.79 -12.51 -23.83
N SER A 262 32.08 -13.60 -24.57
CA SER A 262 33.12 -14.56 -24.18
C SER A 262 34.53 -13.96 -24.17
N ARG A 263 34.80 -12.93 -24.99
CA ARG A 263 36.09 -12.22 -25.00
C ARG A 263 36.25 -11.17 -23.89
N MET A 264 35.16 -10.75 -23.24
CA MET A 264 35.23 -9.81 -22.12
C MET A 264 35.45 -10.50 -20.76
N GLN A 265 35.22 -11.82 -20.67
CA GLN A 265 35.42 -12.59 -19.44
C GLN A 265 36.86 -13.12 -19.26
N SER A 266 37.77 -12.89 -20.21
CA SER A 266 39.16 -13.39 -20.15
C SER A 266 40.21 -12.28 -19.97
N VAL A 267 39.87 -11.16 -19.32
CA VAL A 267 40.88 -10.17 -18.90
C VAL A 267 41.25 -10.44 -17.44
N PRO A 268 42.48 -10.92 -17.15
CA PRO A 268 42.91 -11.09 -15.78
C PRO A 268 43.06 -9.71 -15.12
N ILE A 269 42.34 -9.50 -14.02
CA ILE A 269 42.46 -8.33 -13.16
C ILE A 269 43.88 -8.35 -12.58
N LYS A 270 44.79 -7.55 -13.15
CA LYS A 270 46.04 -7.20 -12.48
C LYS A 270 45.70 -6.22 -11.35
N TYR A 271 45.82 -6.68 -10.11
CA TYR A 271 45.84 -5.81 -8.95
C TYR A 271 46.97 -4.78 -9.09
N ILE A 272 46.62 -3.51 -9.27
CA ILE A 272 47.57 -2.40 -9.17
C ILE A 272 47.74 -2.09 -7.68
N VAL A 273 48.88 -2.48 -7.13
CA VAL A 273 49.37 -2.05 -5.83
C VAL A 273 49.72 -0.56 -5.92
N LEU A 274 48.96 0.29 -5.23
CA LEU A 274 49.28 1.71 -5.04
C LEU A 274 50.38 1.84 -3.99
N ASN A 275 51.64 1.79 -4.43
CA ASN A 275 52.76 2.29 -3.63
C ASN A 275 52.83 3.81 -3.74
N ARG A 276 52.58 4.48 -2.61
CA ARG A 276 52.93 5.88 -2.39
C ARG A 276 54.45 6.00 -2.31
N SER A 277 55.06 6.69 -3.25
CA SER A 277 56.30 7.40 -3.00
C SER A 277 56.32 8.74 -3.72
N SER A 278 56.62 9.73 -2.90
CA SER A 278 57.00 11.10 -3.20
C SER A 278 58.05 11.22 -4.29
N GLN A 279 57.82 12.12 -5.26
CA GLN A 279 58.79 13.09 -5.75
C GLN A 279 58.16 14.02 -6.78
N SER A 280 58.17 15.32 -6.47
CA SER A 280 58.06 16.44 -7.42
C SER A 280 59.22 16.40 -8.42
N PRO A 281 59.04 16.95 -9.63
CA PRO A 281 59.72 18.21 -9.89
C PRO A 281 58.97 19.23 -10.77
N GLU A 282 59.47 20.45 -10.63
CA GLU A 282 59.22 21.71 -11.32
C GLU A 282 59.15 21.65 -12.86
N ARG A 283 58.32 22.52 -13.44
CA ARG A 283 58.61 23.35 -14.64
C ARG A 283 57.46 24.33 -14.88
N SER A 284 57.67 25.61 -14.62
CA SER A 284 58.18 26.66 -15.54
C SER A 284 57.11 27.30 -16.44
N LYS A 285 56.72 28.48 -15.96
CA LYS A 285 56.25 29.70 -16.63
C LYS A 285 56.22 29.67 -18.17
N ARG A 286 55.03 29.90 -18.75
CA ARG A 286 54.89 30.67 -20.00
C ARG A 286 53.61 31.51 -20.03
N SER A 287 53.76 32.62 -20.74
CA SER A 287 53.05 33.90 -20.72
C SER A 287 51.63 33.92 -21.27
N ARG A 288 50.84 34.88 -20.75
CA ARG A 288 49.54 35.37 -21.24
C ARG A 288 49.64 36.02 -22.63
N PRO A 289 48.50 36.19 -23.33
CA PRO A 289 47.85 37.53 -23.37
C PRO A 289 46.33 37.42 -23.13
N SER A 290 45.75 38.12 -22.15
CA SER A 290 45.21 39.49 -22.23
C SER A 290 44.07 39.68 -23.24
N THR A 291 42.83 39.42 -22.80
CA THR A 291 41.62 40.14 -23.27
C THR A 291 40.68 40.42 -22.09
N ARG A 292 39.99 41.56 -22.21
CA ARG A 292 39.36 42.40 -21.18
C ARG A 292 37.96 41.93 -20.73
N CYS A 293 37.65 42.24 -19.46
CA CYS A 293 36.37 42.70 -18.88
C CYS A 293 35.10 41.80 -19.06
N LYS A 294 34.29 41.46 -18.04
CA LYS A 294 33.81 42.21 -16.85
C LYS A 294 33.45 41.21 -15.70
N PRO A 295 33.45 41.65 -14.43
CA PRO A 295 33.04 40.81 -13.29
C PRO A 295 31.53 40.92 -12.99
N PRO A 296 30.85 39.83 -12.58
CA PRO A 296 29.56 39.91 -11.89
C PRO A 296 29.74 40.19 -10.38
N PRO A 297 28.72 40.75 -9.71
CA PRO A 297 28.87 41.57 -8.50
C PRO A 297 29.02 40.80 -7.18
N LYS A 298 29.73 41.44 -6.25
CA LYS A 298 29.94 41.07 -4.84
C LYS A 298 28.63 41.14 -4.04
N LYS A 299 27.90 40.04 -3.87
CA LYS A 299 26.94 39.86 -2.76
C LYS A 299 26.82 38.39 -2.34
N ILE A 300 27.92 37.77 -1.93
CA ILE A 300 27.88 36.61 -1.02
C ILE A 300 29.07 36.72 -0.07
N MET A 301 28.92 37.49 1.00
CA MET A 301 29.77 37.33 2.18
C MET A 301 28.99 37.82 3.39
N ARG A 302 28.50 36.85 4.16
CA ARG A 302 28.35 36.79 5.62
C ARG A 302 27.16 35.90 5.94
N PHE A 303 27.46 34.64 6.26
CA PHE A 303 26.97 33.88 7.41
C PHE A 303 27.49 32.44 7.26
N ARG A 304 28.81 32.28 7.44
CA ARG A 304 29.44 31.00 7.82
C ARG A 304 30.23 31.26 9.09
N LYS A 305 29.52 31.23 10.21
CA LYS A 305 30.03 30.86 11.53
C LYS A 305 28.89 30.10 12.17
N ASN A 306 28.90 28.78 11.99
CA ASN A 306 28.20 27.74 12.77
C ASN A 306 28.38 26.39 12.05
N SER A 307 29.62 26.04 11.69
CA SER A 307 29.96 24.74 11.09
C SER A 307 29.76 23.57 12.06
N HIS A 308 29.75 23.83 13.37
CA HIS A 308 29.63 22.76 14.37
C HIS A 308 28.19 22.30 14.67
N ILE A 309 27.16 23.04 14.25
CA ILE A 309 25.76 22.63 14.50
C ILE A 309 25.33 21.48 13.55
N LEU A 310 25.86 21.46 12.33
CA LEU A 310 25.57 20.39 11.36
C LEU A 310 26.31 19.09 11.69
N GLU A 311 27.53 19.18 12.22
CA GLU A 311 28.32 18.02 12.64
C GLU A 311 27.69 17.33 13.86
N ASP A 312 27.20 18.08 14.85
CA ASP A 312 26.49 17.53 16.02
C ASP A 312 25.14 16.87 15.66
N VAL A 313 24.44 17.39 14.64
CA VAL A 313 23.18 16.81 14.16
C VAL A 313 23.42 15.54 13.32
N ILE A 314 24.56 15.44 12.64
CA ILE A 314 24.96 14.24 11.89
C ILE A 314 25.44 13.13 12.84
N GLU A 315 26.17 13.44 13.90
CA GLU A 315 26.58 12.44 14.90
C GLU A 315 25.40 11.89 15.69
N ARG A 316 24.41 12.71 16.04
CA ARG A 316 23.17 12.26 16.70
C ARG A 316 22.22 11.47 15.80
N ARG A 317 22.48 11.43 14.48
CA ARG A 317 21.69 10.67 13.49
C ARG A 317 22.39 9.43 12.96
N LYS A 318 23.59 9.09 13.45
CA LYS A 318 24.18 7.78 13.15
C LYS A 318 23.35 6.70 13.87
N PRO A 319 22.65 5.82 13.13
CA PRO A 319 22.06 4.63 13.74
C PRO A 319 23.21 3.75 14.26
N GLN A 320 23.02 3.17 15.45
CA GLN A 320 23.78 1.98 15.85
C GLN A 320 23.82 1.01 14.66
N MET A 321 25.03 0.56 14.33
CA MET A 321 25.31 -0.21 13.14
C MET A 321 24.36 -1.40 12.99
N PHE A 322 23.63 -1.42 11.87
CA PHE A 322 23.03 -2.63 11.33
C PHE A 322 24.14 -3.65 11.06
N SER A 323 23.99 -4.85 11.62
CA SER A 323 24.82 -5.99 11.23
C SER A 323 24.62 -6.29 9.74
N LYS A 324 25.73 -6.57 9.04
CA LYS A 324 25.88 -6.81 7.59
C LYS A 324 25.09 -7.99 6.98
N THR A 325 23.99 -8.44 7.58
CA THR A 325 23.28 -9.65 7.15
C THR A 325 22.17 -9.41 6.13
N GLN A 326 21.86 -8.16 5.76
CA GLN A 326 20.68 -7.85 4.91
C GLN A 326 20.97 -7.53 3.43
N GLU A 327 22.22 -7.58 2.96
CA GLU A 327 22.54 -7.31 1.54
C GLU A 327 22.67 -8.55 0.64
N ILE A 328 22.36 -9.77 1.11
CA ILE A 328 22.57 -11.00 0.30
C ILE A 328 21.27 -11.59 -0.30
N PHE A 329 20.07 -11.18 0.09
CA PHE A 329 18.86 -11.93 -0.32
C PHE A 329 18.11 -11.45 -1.58
N PHE A 330 18.58 -10.41 -2.28
CA PHE A 330 17.90 -9.91 -3.50
C PHE A 330 18.52 -10.38 -4.84
N SER A 331 19.37 -11.41 -4.84
CA SER A 331 19.94 -11.95 -6.10
C SER A 331 19.36 -13.28 -6.57
N GLN A 332 18.30 -13.78 -5.95
CA GLN A 332 17.61 -15.00 -6.42
C GLN A 332 16.12 -14.86 -6.12
N TYR A 333 15.33 -14.32 -7.05
CA TYR A 333 13.96 -14.72 -7.41
C TYR A 333 13.49 -13.90 -8.61
#